data_AF-A0AA35SLQ2-F1
#
_entry.id   AF-A0AA35SLQ2-F1
#
_cell.length_a   1.000
_cell.length_b   1.000
_cell.length_c   1.000
_cell.angle_alpha   90.00
_cell.angle_beta   90.00
_cell.angle_gamma   90.00
#
_symmetry.space_group_name_H-M   'P 1'
#
loop_
_entity.id
_entity.type
_entity.pdbx_description
1 polymer ?
#
loop_
_entity_poly.entity_id
_entity_poly.type
_entity_poly.pdbx_seq_one_letter_code
_entity_poly.pdbx_strand_id
1 'polypeptide(L)'
;MFENIRNIFAIPDLRRRVLFTLAILAVYRVGSHIPTPGVNTEALALLAEQAAGTMFGLYDMFSGGNLSQVTIFALGIMPYISASIILQLLTVVWPYLERLSKEGELGRRKITQYTRYGTILLCVVQAMAIAIFLERQTNIAGGLPLVYEPGWAFRFMTVLTLTTGTGFIMWLGEQITERGVGNGMSLIIFAGIVVGLPTAVLTTLDQMRTGQMGLIRVLLLLTVMILRGGGRVHRARAPARHVQYARDGGRRSVRRRSSTHIPLKVNTAV
;
A
#
# COMPACT_ATOMS: atom_id res chain seq x y z
N MET A 1 12.98 19.50 -11.73
CA MET A 1 11.95 19.00 -10.78
C MET A 1 11.06 20.12 -10.27
N PHE A 2 11.60 21.26 -9.81
CA PHE A 2 10.79 22.40 -9.35
C PHE A 2 9.88 23.01 -10.43
N GLU A 3 10.31 23.07 -11.68
CA GLU A 3 9.44 23.50 -12.80
C GLU A 3 8.24 22.55 -13.02
N ASN A 4 8.45 21.24 -12.87
CA ASN A 4 7.37 20.26 -12.98
C ASN A 4 6.35 20.41 -11.85
N ILE A 5 6.79 20.75 -10.63
CA ILE A 5 5.89 21.04 -9.51
C ILE A 5 5.08 22.30 -9.80
N ARG A 6 5.69 23.34 -10.35
CA ARG A 6 4.99 24.56 -10.76
C ARG A 6 3.97 24.29 -11.87
N ASN A 7 4.32 23.45 -12.85
CA ASN A 7 3.44 23.07 -13.95
C ASN A 7 2.22 22.25 -13.49
N ILE A 8 2.36 21.44 -12.43
CA ILE A 8 1.23 20.72 -11.81
C ILE A 8 0.15 21.70 -11.31
N PHE A 9 0.55 22.83 -10.73
CA PHE A 9 -0.39 23.84 -10.25
C PHE A 9 -0.84 24.83 -11.33
N ALA A 10 -0.10 24.95 -12.42
CA ALA A 10 -0.44 25.82 -13.55
C ALA A 10 -1.52 25.21 -14.46
N ILE A 11 -1.52 23.88 -14.66
CA ILE A 11 -2.49 23.19 -15.53
C ILE A 11 -3.78 22.91 -14.74
N PRO A 12 -4.94 23.51 -15.09
CA PRO A 12 -6.17 23.40 -14.31
C PRO A 12 -6.65 21.97 -14.11
N ASP A 13 -6.56 21.13 -15.14
CA ASP A 13 -6.95 19.71 -15.08
C ASP A 13 -6.06 18.93 -14.12
N LEU A 14 -4.74 19.14 -14.18
CA LEU A 14 -3.80 18.43 -13.34
C LEU A 14 -3.97 18.83 -11.87
N ARG A 15 -4.17 20.12 -11.60
CA ARG A 15 -4.50 20.65 -10.28
C ARG A 15 -5.78 20.02 -9.72
N ARG A 16 -6.83 19.89 -10.53
CA ARG A 16 -8.10 19.26 -10.12
C ARG A 16 -7.91 17.79 -9.74
N ARG A 17 -7.15 17.04 -10.54
CA ARG A 17 -6.82 15.63 -10.26
C ARG A 17 -6.00 15.48 -8.97
N VAL A 18 -4.99 16.32 -8.76
CA VAL A 18 -4.18 16.31 -7.54
C VAL A 18 -5.01 16.67 -6.31
N LEU A 19 -5.82 17.72 -6.37
CA LEU A 19 -6.73 18.09 -5.28
C LEU A 19 -7.72 16.98 -4.96
N PHE A 20 -8.26 16.32 -5.98
CA PHE A 20 -9.15 15.16 -5.79
C PHE A 20 -8.43 14.00 -5.09
N THR A 21 -7.21 13.66 -5.51
CA THR A 21 -6.40 12.64 -4.84
C THR A 21 -6.12 13.02 -3.38
N LEU A 22 -5.71 14.26 -3.10
CA LEU A 22 -5.48 14.73 -1.73
C LEU A 22 -6.75 14.70 -0.88
N ALA A 23 -7.90 15.07 -1.44
CA ALA A 23 -9.18 14.99 -0.75
C ALA A 23 -9.54 13.54 -0.37
N ILE A 24 -9.36 12.59 -1.28
CA ILE A 24 -9.58 11.17 -0.97
C ILE A 24 -8.61 10.67 0.11
N LEU A 25 -7.32 11.04 0.03
CA LEU A 25 -6.35 10.66 1.05
C LEU A 25 -6.69 11.26 2.42
N ALA A 26 -7.26 12.47 2.46
CA ALA A 26 -7.78 13.05 3.69
C ALA A 26 -8.96 12.24 4.25
N VAL A 27 -9.90 11.81 3.41
CA VAL A 27 -11.01 10.94 3.82
C VAL A 27 -10.50 9.59 4.35
N TYR A 28 -9.53 8.98 3.67
CA TYR A 28 -8.86 7.77 4.14
C TYR A 28 -8.25 7.97 5.54
N ARG A 29 -7.62 9.12 5.78
CA ARG A 29 -7.04 9.44 7.09
C ARG A 29 -8.10 9.65 8.17
N VAL A 30 -9.21 10.32 7.87
CA VAL A 30 -10.30 10.49 8.84
C VAL A 30 -10.84 9.12 9.26
N GLY A 31 -11.04 8.19 8.33
CA GLY A 31 -11.49 6.85 8.67
C GLY A 31 -10.46 6.02 9.46
N SER A 32 -9.16 6.29 9.33
CA SER A 32 -8.14 5.68 10.20
C SER A 32 -8.19 6.13 11.66
N HIS A 33 -9.01 7.13 12.01
CA HIS A 33 -9.23 7.53 13.39
C HIS A 33 -10.53 6.98 13.99
N ILE A 34 -11.32 6.22 13.21
CA ILE A 34 -12.57 5.63 13.66
C ILE A 34 -12.31 4.20 14.14
N PRO A 35 -12.37 3.92 15.45
CA PRO A 35 -12.15 2.58 15.99
C PRO A 35 -13.29 1.64 15.63
N THR A 36 -13.00 0.34 15.56
CA THR A 36 -14.03 -0.69 15.35
C THR A 36 -14.90 -0.80 16.60
N PRO A 37 -16.24 -0.86 16.47
CA PRO A 37 -17.13 -1.03 17.62
C PRO A 37 -16.80 -2.29 18.43
N GLY A 38 -16.79 -2.16 19.76
CA GLY A 38 -16.63 -3.28 20.68
C GLY A 38 -15.18 -3.61 21.07
N VAL A 39 -14.19 -2.84 20.59
CA VAL A 39 -12.76 -3.07 20.89
C VAL A 39 -12.18 -1.96 21.77
N ASN A 40 -11.36 -2.33 22.75
CA ASN A 40 -10.63 -1.37 23.58
C ASN A 40 -9.30 -0.96 22.91
N THR A 41 -9.23 0.30 22.47
CA THR A 41 -8.05 0.85 21.78
C THR A 41 -6.83 1.01 22.67
N GLU A 42 -7.01 1.22 23.98
CA GLU A 42 -5.89 1.39 24.92
C GLU A 42 -5.18 0.05 25.16
N ALA A 43 -5.95 -1.02 25.35
CA ALA A 43 -5.40 -2.38 25.50
C ALA A 43 -4.69 -2.86 24.22
N LEU A 44 -5.20 -2.47 23.05
CA LEU A 44 -4.57 -2.76 21.76
C LEU A 44 -3.25 -2.02 21.55
N ALA A 45 -3.15 -0.75 21.96
CA ALA A 45 -1.92 0.00 21.85
C ALA A 45 -0.78 -0.68 22.62
N LEU A 46 -1.07 -1.20 23.82
CA LEU A 46 -0.11 -1.96 24.63
C LEU A 46 0.31 -3.28 23.96
N LEU A 47 -0.62 -4.02 23.35
CA LEU A 47 -0.30 -5.21 22.56
C LEU A 47 0.57 -4.86 21.35
N ALA A 48 0.25 -3.75 20.66
CA ALA A 48 0.97 -3.32 19.47
C ALA A 48 2.40 -2.91 19.80
N GLU A 49 2.63 -2.22 20.92
CA GLU A 49 3.98 -1.92 21.41
C GLU A 49 4.81 -3.19 21.68
N GLN A 50 4.19 -4.20 22.29
CA GLN A 50 4.84 -5.50 22.53
C GLN A 50 5.13 -6.26 21.22
N ALA A 51 4.26 -6.12 20.22
CA ALA A 51 4.35 -6.81 18.94
C ALA A 51 5.10 -6.04 17.84
N ALA A 52 5.59 -4.82 18.12
CA ALA A 52 6.21 -3.93 17.14
C ALA A 52 7.42 -4.54 16.40
N GLY A 53 8.16 -5.44 17.05
CA GLY A 53 9.31 -6.15 16.46
C GLY A 53 8.96 -7.39 15.63
N THR A 54 7.68 -7.74 15.52
CA THR A 54 7.22 -8.99 14.85
C THR A 54 6.63 -8.71 13.46
N MET A 55 6.22 -9.77 12.75
CA MET A 55 5.46 -9.65 11.48
C MET A 55 4.18 -8.80 11.63
N PHE A 56 3.60 -8.73 12.84
CA PHE A 56 2.46 -7.87 13.14
C PHE A 56 2.80 -6.38 12.97
N GLY A 57 3.97 -5.95 13.45
CA GLY A 57 4.45 -4.57 13.28
C GLY A 57 4.70 -4.20 11.81
N LEU A 58 5.20 -5.16 11.00
CA LEU A 58 5.32 -4.95 9.56
C LEU A 58 3.95 -4.75 8.90
N TYR A 59 2.96 -5.56 9.29
CA TYR A 59 1.59 -5.43 8.78
C TYR A 59 0.97 -4.07 9.16
N ASP A 60 1.15 -3.63 10.40
CA ASP A 60 0.63 -2.35 10.88
C ASP A 60 1.26 -1.14 10.16
N MET A 61 2.56 -1.22 9.84
CA MET A 61 3.23 -0.18 9.04
C MET A 61 2.61 -0.05 7.64
N PHE A 62 2.22 -1.15 7.01
CA PHE A 62 1.57 -1.12 5.69
C PHE A 62 0.10 -0.69 5.75
N SER A 63 -0.58 -0.91 6.87
CA SER A 63 -1.94 -0.42 7.10
C SER A 63 -1.96 1.05 7.58
N GLY A 64 -0.82 1.61 7.96
CA GLY A 64 -0.67 3.00 8.40
C GLY A 64 -1.03 3.22 9.87
N GLY A 65 -0.84 2.21 10.72
CA GLY A 65 -1.23 2.22 12.13
C GLY A 65 -2.69 1.83 12.38
N ASN A 66 -3.37 1.34 11.34
CA ASN A 66 -4.80 1.02 11.43
C ASN A 66 -5.06 -0.28 12.19
N LEU A 67 -4.07 -1.18 12.25
CA LEU A 67 -4.21 -2.47 12.92
C LEU A 67 -3.90 -2.34 14.42
N SER A 68 -2.91 -1.53 14.79
CA SER A 68 -2.58 -1.23 16.20
C SER A 68 -3.71 -0.53 16.94
N GLN A 69 -4.60 0.16 16.22
CA GLN A 69 -5.81 0.78 16.78
C GLN A 69 -7.11 0.02 16.44
N VAL A 70 -7.01 -1.11 15.71
CA VAL A 70 -8.14 -1.87 15.12
C VAL A 70 -9.25 -0.94 14.63
N THR A 71 -8.90 -0.08 13.70
CA THR A 71 -9.82 0.88 13.08
C THR A 71 -10.74 0.17 12.08
N ILE A 72 -11.76 0.87 11.59
CA ILE A 72 -12.60 0.37 10.49
C ILE A 72 -11.78 -0.03 9.25
N PHE A 73 -10.54 0.46 9.14
CA PHE A 73 -9.58 0.19 8.07
C PHE A 73 -8.43 -0.72 8.52
N ALA A 74 -8.59 -1.52 9.58
CA ALA A 74 -7.52 -2.35 10.15
C ALA A 74 -6.86 -3.30 9.14
N LEU A 75 -7.65 -3.90 8.23
CA LEU A 75 -7.15 -4.76 7.14
C LEU A 75 -6.45 -3.96 6.02
N GLY A 76 -6.72 -2.67 5.93
CA GLY A 76 -6.18 -1.79 4.89
C GLY A 76 -6.51 -2.27 3.48
N ILE A 77 -5.55 -2.11 2.57
CA ILE A 77 -5.65 -2.59 1.18
C ILE A 77 -5.08 -4.02 0.99
N MET A 78 -4.58 -4.64 2.07
CA MET A 78 -3.87 -5.93 1.98
C MET A 78 -4.71 -7.06 1.38
N PRO A 79 -5.99 -7.27 1.75
CA PRO A 79 -6.79 -8.36 1.19
C PRO A 79 -6.91 -8.27 -0.34
N TYR A 80 -6.95 -7.04 -0.87
CA TYR A 80 -6.95 -6.81 -2.32
C TYR A 80 -5.62 -7.15 -2.97
N ILE A 81 -4.51 -6.75 -2.35
CA ILE A 81 -3.17 -7.10 -2.85
C ILE A 81 -3.04 -8.63 -2.90
N SER A 82 -3.38 -9.31 -1.80
CA SER A 82 -3.36 -10.77 -1.74
C SER A 82 -4.24 -11.40 -2.81
N ALA A 83 -5.49 -10.96 -2.98
CA ALA A 83 -6.37 -11.46 -4.04
C ALA A 83 -5.78 -11.24 -5.44
N SER A 84 -5.17 -10.08 -5.68
CA SER A 84 -4.56 -9.75 -6.97
C SER A 84 -3.36 -10.63 -7.29
N ILE A 85 -2.51 -10.92 -6.29
CA ILE A 85 -1.35 -11.81 -6.44
C ILE A 85 -1.83 -13.25 -6.64
N ILE A 86 -2.83 -13.71 -5.89
CA ILE A 86 -3.42 -15.03 -6.06
C ILE A 86 -3.93 -15.21 -7.49
N LEU A 87 -4.67 -14.24 -8.03
CA LEU A 87 -5.16 -14.32 -9.41
C LEU A 87 -4.04 -14.19 -10.44
N GLN A 88 -3.02 -13.36 -10.21
CA GLN A 88 -1.85 -13.30 -11.08
C GLN A 88 -1.14 -14.65 -11.16
N LEU A 89 -0.92 -15.31 -10.02
CA LEU A 89 -0.34 -16.66 -9.99
C LEU A 89 -1.26 -17.69 -10.64
N LEU A 90 -2.56 -17.59 -10.38
CA LEU A 90 -3.56 -18.50 -10.97
C LEU A 90 -3.66 -18.35 -12.49
N THR A 91 -3.38 -17.16 -13.05
CA THR A 91 -3.33 -16.98 -14.51
C THR A 91 -2.19 -17.76 -15.18
N VAL A 92 -1.14 -18.11 -14.45
CA VAL A 92 -0.03 -18.93 -14.97
C VAL A 92 -0.34 -20.42 -14.87
N VAL A 93 -1.11 -20.82 -13.87
CA VAL A 93 -1.46 -22.23 -13.61
C VAL A 93 -2.72 -22.66 -14.37
N TRP A 94 -3.69 -21.76 -14.54
CA TRP A 94 -5.01 -22.08 -15.07
C TRP A 94 -5.21 -21.52 -16.49
N PRO A 95 -5.35 -22.37 -17.53
CA PRO A 95 -5.31 -21.96 -18.93
C PRO A 95 -6.48 -21.05 -19.37
N TYR A 96 -7.65 -21.15 -18.72
CA TYR A 96 -8.76 -20.23 -18.97
C TYR A 96 -8.43 -18.78 -18.55
N LEU A 97 -7.81 -18.59 -17.39
CA LEU A 97 -7.41 -17.27 -16.90
C LEU A 97 -6.26 -16.70 -17.73
N GLU A 98 -5.36 -17.56 -18.21
CA GLU A 98 -4.32 -17.18 -19.16
C GLU A 98 -4.91 -16.63 -20.47
N ARG A 99 -5.88 -17.34 -21.05
CA ARG A 99 -6.60 -16.89 -22.26
C ARG A 99 -7.33 -15.58 -22.02
N LEU A 100 -8.04 -15.48 -20.89
CA LEU A 100 -8.71 -14.25 -20.48
C LEU A 100 -7.74 -13.07 -20.34
N SER A 101 -6.54 -13.31 -19.81
CA SER A 101 -5.50 -12.27 -19.72
C SER A 101 -5.03 -11.80 -21.11
N LYS A 102 -5.02 -12.71 -22.10
CA LYS A 102 -4.63 -12.43 -23.50
C LYS A 102 -5.73 -11.80 -24.36
N GLU A 103 -6.99 -11.82 -23.90
CA GLU A 103 -8.15 -11.21 -24.59
C GLU A 103 -8.16 -9.66 -24.56
N GLY A 104 -7.12 -9.02 -24.02
CA GLY A 104 -6.97 -7.57 -24.01
C GLY A 104 -7.76 -6.89 -22.89
N GLU A 105 -8.37 -5.73 -23.17
CA GLU A 105 -9.02 -4.91 -22.14
C GLU A 105 -10.23 -5.57 -21.47
N LEU A 106 -11.07 -6.26 -22.26
CA LEU A 106 -12.26 -6.95 -21.74
C LEU A 106 -11.89 -8.07 -20.77
N GLY A 107 -10.85 -8.81 -21.10
CA GLY A 107 -10.30 -9.87 -20.25
C GLY A 107 -9.68 -9.35 -18.96
N ARG A 108 -8.89 -8.26 -19.04
CA ARG A 108 -8.35 -7.58 -17.85
C ARG A 108 -9.46 -7.08 -16.92
N ARG A 109 -10.54 -6.52 -17.46
CA ARG A 109 -11.71 -6.10 -16.64
C ARG A 109 -12.35 -7.27 -15.90
N LYS A 110 -12.52 -8.43 -16.55
CA LYS A 110 -13.05 -9.63 -15.89
C LYS A 110 -12.13 -10.14 -14.78
N ILE A 111 -10.81 -10.15 -15.01
CA ILE A 111 -9.84 -10.51 -13.96
C ILE A 111 -9.96 -9.55 -12.78
N THR A 112 -10.06 -8.24 -13.02
CA THR A 112 -10.28 -7.26 -11.95
C THR A 112 -11.58 -7.53 -11.18
N GLN A 113 -12.67 -7.90 -11.84
CA GLN A 113 -13.91 -8.30 -11.16
C GLN A 113 -13.71 -9.52 -10.27
N TYR A 114 -13.01 -10.55 -10.74
CA TYR A 114 -12.66 -11.70 -9.89
C TYR A 114 -11.77 -11.30 -8.72
N THR A 115 -10.84 -10.36 -8.91
CA THR A 115 -10.03 -9.83 -7.80
C THR A 115 -10.90 -9.18 -6.75
N ARG A 116 -11.91 -8.39 -7.15
CA ARG A 116 -12.86 -7.74 -6.21
C ARG A 116 -13.65 -8.78 -5.41
N TYR A 117 -14.19 -9.80 -6.07
CA TYR A 117 -14.91 -10.87 -5.37
C TYR A 117 -14.00 -11.68 -4.44
N GLY A 118 -12.80 -12.01 -4.90
CA GLY A 118 -11.79 -12.69 -4.08
C GLY A 118 -11.36 -11.86 -2.87
N THR A 119 -11.27 -10.53 -3.03
CA THR A 119 -10.95 -9.60 -1.95
C THR A 119 -12.00 -9.67 -0.85
N ILE A 120 -13.29 -9.57 -1.20
CA ILE A 120 -14.39 -9.63 -0.22
C ILE A 120 -14.37 -10.97 0.52
N LEU A 121 -14.19 -12.07 -0.18
CA LEU A 121 -14.10 -13.40 0.43
C LEU A 121 -12.93 -13.49 1.42
N LEU A 122 -11.75 -13.00 1.03
CA LEU A 122 -10.58 -12.95 1.91
C LEU A 122 -10.81 -12.04 3.12
N CYS A 123 -11.46 -10.89 2.93
CA CYS A 123 -11.81 -9.98 4.03
C CYS A 123 -12.69 -10.68 5.06
N VAL A 124 -13.71 -11.41 4.64
CA VAL A 124 -14.61 -12.11 5.57
C VAL A 124 -13.83 -13.14 6.40
N VAL A 125 -12.98 -13.93 5.75
CA VAL A 125 -12.17 -14.96 6.44
C VAL A 125 -11.14 -14.31 7.38
N GLN A 126 -10.42 -13.29 6.93
CA GLN A 126 -9.40 -12.60 7.73
C GLN A 126 -10.02 -11.80 8.88
N ALA A 127 -11.13 -11.09 8.64
CA ALA A 127 -11.85 -10.37 9.68
C ALA A 127 -12.41 -11.31 10.74
N MET A 128 -12.88 -12.51 10.34
CA MET A 128 -13.32 -13.53 11.29
C MET A 128 -12.16 -14.05 12.14
N ALA A 129 -11.00 -14.30 11.51
CA ALA A 129 -9.78 -14.70 12.23
C ALA A 129 -9.34 -13.62 13.24
N ILE A 130 -9.39 -12.34 12.86
CA ILE A 130 -9.07 -11.21 13.75
C ILE A 130 -10.10 -11.11 14.87
N ALA A 131 -11.40 -11.22 14.59
CA ALA A 131 -12.45 -11.16 15.61
C ALA A 131 -12.28 -12.27 16.66
N ILE A 132 -12.02 -13.51 16.23
CA ILE A 132 -11.73 -14.63 17.12
C ILE A 132 -10.43 -14.39 17.90
N PHE A 133 -9.39 -13.88 17.26
CA PHE A 133 -8.12 -13.58 17.92
C PHE A 133 -8.30 -12.54 19.02
N LEU A 134 -8.98 -11.42 18.74
CA LEU A 134 -9.27 -10.37 19.71
C LEU A 134 -10.13 -10.86 20.88
N GLU A 135 -11.11 -11.72 20.60
CA GLU A 135 -11.96 -12.32 21.64
C GLU A 135 -11.20 -13.32 22.52
N ARG A 136 -10.28 -14.11 21.95
CA ARG A 136 -9.49 -15.09 22.71
C ARG A 136 -8.40 -14.43 23.55
N GLN A 137 -7.99 -13.22 23.18
CA GLN A 137 -6.96 -12.46 23.84
C GLN A 137 -7.57 -11.69 25.02
N THR A 138 -8.05 -12.39 26.04
CA THR A 138 -8.69 -11.77 27.22
C THR A 138 -7.72 -11.34 28.31
N ASN A 139 -6.44 -11.73 28.23
CA ASN A 139 -5.44 -11.51 29.29
C ASN A 139 -4.12 -10.95 28.74
N ILE A 140 -4.11 -9.69 28.31
CA ILE A 140 -2.87 -8.95 28.06
C ILE A 140 -2.64 -7.88 29.12
N ALA A 141 -1.36 -7.64 29.39
CA ALA A 141 -0.79 -6.73 30.38
C ALA A 141 -1.69 -5.51 30.67
N GLY A 142 -2.32 -5.52 31.84
CA GLY A 142 -3.24 -4.48 32.30
C GLY A 142 -4.59 -4.98 32.81
N GLY A 143 -4.97 -6.23 32.51
CA GLY A 143 -6.24 -6.82 33.01
C GLY A 143 -7.51 -6.21 32.39
N LEU A 144 -7.36 -5.38 31.35
CA LEU A 144 -8.46 -4.79 30.61
C LEU A 144 -8.95 -5.80 29.54
N PRO A 145 -10.26 -6.06 29.45
CA PRO A 145 -10.79 -6.88 28.37
C PRO A 145 -10.57 -6.14 27.02
N LEU A 146 -9.94 -6.83 26.05
CA LEU A 146 -9.74 -6.31 24.69
C LEU A 146 -11.07 -6.11 23.95
N VAL A 147 -12.11 -6.83 24.36
CA VAL A 147 -13.47 -6.76 23.83
C VAL A 147 -14.43 -6.57 24.99
N TYR A 148 -15.30 -5.55 24.92
CA TYR A 148 -16.25 -5.25 26.00
C TYR A 148 -17.26 -6.39 26.22
N GLU A 149 -17.80 -6.94 25.13
CA GLU A 149 -18.78 -8.03 25.16
C GLU A 149 -18.39 -9.12 24.14
N PRO A 150 -17.66 -10.17 24.57
CA PRO A 150 -17.31 -11.27 23.70
C PRO A 150 -18.56 -12.08 23.29
N GLY A 151 -18.73 -12.35 22.00
CA GLY A 151 -19.86 -13.13 21.50
C GLY A 151 -20.04 -13.09 19.97
N TRP A 152 -21.04 -13.84 19.48
CA TRP A 152 -21.35 -13.89 18.05
C TRP A 152 -21.78 -12.54 17.47
N ALA A 153 -22.42 -11.69 18.27
CA ALA A 153 -22.77 -10.32 17.88
C ALA A 153 -21.51 -9.48 17.58
N PHE A 154 -20.49 -9.54 18.45
CA PHE A 154 -19.22 -8.86 18.23
C PHE A 154 -18.49 -9.38 16.97
N ARG A 155 -18.45 -10.70 16.79
CA ARG A 155 -17.82 -11.31 15.60
C ARG A 155 -18.46 -10.82 14.31
N PHE A 156 -19.79 -10.85 14.24
CA PHE A 156 -20.52 -10.44 13.05
C PHE A 156 -20.36 -8.94 12.78
N MET A 157 -20.46 -8.11 13.83
CA MET A 157 -20.22 -6.66 13.73
C MET A 157 -18.80 -6.34 13.26
N THR A 158 -17.80 -7.04 13.79
CA THR A 158 -16.40 -6.87 13.40
C THR A 158 -16.17 -7.27 11.94
N VAL A 159 -16.70 -8.44 11.53
CA VAL A 159 -16.61 -8.91 10.15
C VAL A 159 -17.26 -7.92 9.18
N LEU A 160 -18.47 -7.44 9.49
CA LEU A 160 -19.15 -6.44 8.67
C LEU A 160 -18.37 -5.13 8.59
N THR A 161 -17.87 -4.63 9.72
CA THR A 161 -17.15 -3.36 9.81
C THR A 161 -15.85 -3.42 9.00
N LEU A 162 -15.02 -4.44 9.22
CA LEU A 162 -13.73 -4.60 8.53
C LEU A 162 -13.90 -4.92 7.04
N THR A 163 -14.91 -5.71 6.68
CA THR A 163 -15.20 -6.02 5.26
C THR A 163 -15.70 -4.78 4.53
N THR A 164 -16.62 -4.02 5.13
CA THR A 164 -17.15 -2.78 4.54
C THR A 164 -16.07 -1.72 4.45
N GLY A 165 -15.26 -1.57 5.50
CA GLY A 165 -14.12 -0.65 5.51
C GLY A 165 -13.12 -0.97 4.41
N THR A 166 -12.73 -2.23 4.25
CA THR A 166 -11.83 -2.65 3.16
C THR A 166 -12.43 -2.43 1.77
N GLY A 167 -13.72 -2.76 1.60
CA GLY A 167 -14.45 -2.50 0.36
C GLY A 167 -14.48 -1.00 0.01
N PHE A 168 -14.65 -0.15 1.02
CA PHE A 168 -14.58 1.30 0.87
C PHE A 168 -13.18 1.78 0.46
N ILE A 169 -12.10 1.28 1.08
CA ILE A 169 -10.72 1.62 0.69
C ILE A 169 -10.45 1.19 -0.75
N MET A 170 -10.88 -0.01 -1.15
CA MET A 170 -10.74 -0.50 -2.52
C MET A 170 -11.45 0.46 -3.49
N TRP A 171 -12.67 0.87 -3.17
CA TRP A 171 -13.41 1.86 -3.96
C TRP A 171 -12.70 3.21 -4.05
N LEU A 172 -12.16 3.73 -2.93
CA LEU A 172 -11.37 4.97 -2.93
C LEU A 172 -10.13 4.87 -3.84
N GLY A 173 -9.43 3.74 -3.80
CA GLY A 173 -8.27 3.50 -4.66
C GLY A 173 -8.63 3.46 -6.15
N GLU A 174 -9.78 2.90 -6.49
CA GLU A 174 -10.31 2.92 -7.86
C GLU A 174 -10.67 4.34 -8.29
N GLN A 175 -11.34 5.12 -7.42
CA GLN A 175 -11.66 6.52 -7.71
C GLN A 175 -10.42 7.38 -7.94
N ILE A 176 -9.35 7.18 -7.16
CA ILE A 176 -8.07 7.87 -7.40
C ILE A 176 -7.48 7.45 -8.75
N THR A 177 -7.60 6.19 -9.14
CA THR A 177 -7.05 5.70 -10.41
C THR A 177 -7.80 6.28 -11.62
N GLU A 178 -9.13 6.42 -11.52
CA GLU A 178 -9.96 6.96 -12.62
C GLU A 178 -9.89 8.48 -12.74
N ARG A 179 -9.94 9.20 -11.61
CA ARG A 179 -10.12 10.67 -11.58
C ARG A 179 -8.92 11.42 -11.01
N GLY A 180 -8.00 10.72 -10.36
CA GLY A 180 -6.83 11.30 -9.71
C GLY A 180 -5.57 11.19 -10.55
N VAL A 181 -4.43 11.10 -9.86
CA VAL A 181 -3.11 10.98 -10.47
C VAL A 181 -2.49 9.65 -10.10
N GLY A 182 -2.01 8.90 -11.10
CA GLY A 182 -1.29 7.64 -10.88
C GLY A 182 -2.19 6.46 -10.51
N ASN A 183 -1.62 5.48 -9.81
CA ASN A 183 -2.35 4.30 -9.33
C ASN A 183 -2.82 4.55 -7.89
N GLY A 184 -4.14 4.58 -7.69
CA GLY A 184 -4.74 4.89 -6.40
C GLY A 184 -4.42 3.89 -5.30
N MET A 185 -4.32 2.61 -5.63
CA MET A 185 -3.96 1.57 -4.65
C MET A 185 -2.53 1.79 -4.15
N SER A 186 -1.60 2.07 -5.06
CA SER A 186 -0.20 2.39 -4.70
C SER A 186 -0.10 3.67 -3.87
N LEU A 187 -0.93 4.67 -4.16
CA LEU A 187 -0.96 5.93 -3.40
C LEU A 187 -1.52 5.75 -1.99
N ILE A 188 -2.53 4.90 -1.79
CA ILE A 188 -3.06 4.60 -0.45
C ILE A 188 -1.98 3.93 0.41
N ILE A 189 -1.24 2.96 -0.15
CA ILE A 189 -0.12 2.31 0.55
C ILE A 189 0.96 3.34 0.89
N PHE A 190 1.33 4.18 -0.08
CA PHE A 190 2.33 5.21 0.12
C PHE A 190 1.91 6.19 1.22
N ALA A 191 0.65 6.63 1.22
CA ALA A 191 0.11 7.51 2.25
C ALA A 191 0.14 6.83 3.63
N GLY A 192 -0.24 5.56 3.72
CA GLY A 192 -0.18 4.79 4.98
C GLY A 192 1.23 4.72 5.57
N ILE A 193 2.24 4.42 4.74
CA ILE A 193 3.64 4.34 5.20
C ILE A 193 4.19 5.73 5.57
N VAL A 194 3.91 6.75 4.76
CA VAL A 194 4.45 8.11 4.96
C VAL A 194 3.93 8.74 6.24
N VAL A 195 2.70 8.42 6.66
CA VAL A 195 2.12 8.91 7.93
C VAL A 195 2.91 8.44 9.16
N GLY A 196 3.60 7.30 9.09
CA GLY A 196 4.46 6.83 10.18
C GLY A 196 5.81 7.55 10.29
N LEU A 197 6.26 8.21 9.22
CA LEU A 197 7.57 8.87 9.18
C LEU A 197 7.71 10.04 10.17
N PRO A 198 6.74 10.98 10.29
CA PRO A 198 6.83 12.06 11.27
C PRO A 198 6.98 11.56 12.70
N THR A 199 6.18 10.58 13.09
CA THR A 199 6.25 9.98 14.43
C THR A 199 7.60 9.31 14.66
N ALA A 200 8.11 8.56 13.68
CA ALA A 200 9.43 7.93 13.77
C ALA A 200 10.57 8.96 13.91
N VAL A 201 10.46 10.11 13.24
CA VAL A 201 11.44 11.21 13.38
C VAL A 201 11.37 11.81 14.78
N LEU A 202 10.17 12.10 15.29
CA LEU A 202 9.99 12.65 16.63
C LEU A 202 10.50 11.71 17.72
N THR A 203 10.18 10.41 17.65
CA THR A 203 10.67 9.41 18.61
C THR A 203 12.20 9.29 18.56
N THR A 204 12.79 9.36 17.37
CA THR A 204 14.26 9.37 17.22
C THR A 204 14.87 10.62 17.87
N LEU A 205 14.24 11.79 17.69
CA LEU A 205 14.69 13.04 18.31
C LEU A 205 14.57 13.01 19.84
N ASP A 206 13.53 12.40 20.38
CA ASP A 206 13.37 12.22 21.84
C ASP A 206 14.37 11.21 22.41
N GLN A 207 14.68 10.13 21.67
CA GLN A 207 15.74 9.18 22.02
C GLN A 207 17.14 9.83 22.01
N MET A 208 17.36 10.83 21.15
CA MET A 208 18.57 11.65 21.20
C MET A 208 18.61 12.56 22.42
N ARG A 209 17.49 13.22 22.76
CA ARG A 209 17.38 14.12 23.92
C ARG A 209 17.57 13.39 25.25
N THR A 210 17.05 12.18 25.34
CA THR A 210 17.16 11.31 26.53
C THR A 210 18.50 10.58 26.63
N GLY A 211 19.40 10.75 25.65
CA GLY A 211 20.72 10.12 25.63
C GLY A 211 20.72 8.61 25.33
N GLN A 212 19.57 8.02 25.04
CA GLN A 212 19.44 6.61 24.67
C GLN A 212 20.07 6.31 23.29
N MET A 213 20.06 7.29 22.39
CA MET A 213 20.77 7.23 21.11
C MET A 213 21.89 8.27 21.04
N GLY A 214 23.13 7.78 20.96
CA GLY A 214 24.29 8.64 20.70
C GLY A 214 24.22 9.27 19.29
N LEU A 215 24.70 10.51 19.18
CA LEU A 215 24.72 11.29 17.92
C LEU A 215 25.31 10.53 16.72
N ILE A 216 26.32 9.69 16.97
CA ILE A 216 26.98 8.84 15.97
C ILE A 216 25.99 7.84 15.33
N ARG A 217 25.09 7.23 16.12
CA ARG A 217 24.10 6.26 15.60
C ARG A 217 23.08 6.94 14.68
N VAL A 218 22.68 8.16 15.00
CA VAL A 218 21.72 8.93 14.21
C VAL A 218 22.34 9.38 12.89
N LEU A 219 23.58 9.88 12.93
CA LEU A 219 24.35 10.22 11.73
C LEU A 219 24.54 9.03 10.80
N LEU A 220 24.86 7.85 11.36
CA LEU A 220 24.94 6.60 10.60
C LEU A 220 23.60 6.26 9.94
N LEU A 221 22.50 6.35 10.68
CA LEU A 221 21.15 6.05 10.19
C LEU A 221 20.73 6.99 9.04
N LEU A 222 20.95 8.29 9.20
CA LEU A 222 20.74 9.29 8.14
C LEU A 222 21.56 8.99 6.89
N THR A 223 22.85 8.67 7.08
CA THR A 223 23.76 8.32 5.97
C THR A 223 23.24 7.10 5.21
N VAL A 224 22.82 6.05 5.91
CA VAL A 224 22.26 4.84 5.29
C VAL A 224 20.95 5.14 4.55
N MET A 225 20.06 5.99 5.11
CA MET A 225 18.82 6.39 4.45
C MET A 225 19.08 7.15 3.14
N ILE A 226 19.99 8.12 3.16
CA ILE A 226 20.36 8.89 1.96
C ILE A 226 21.02 7.98 0.94
N LEU A 227 21.93 7.09 1.35
CA LEU A 227 22.60 6.15 0.45
C LEU A 227 21.61 5.18 -0.20
N ARG A 228 20.68 4.59 0.57
CA ARG A 228 19.65 3.71 0.03
C ARG A 228 18.68 4.45 -0.89
N GLY A 229 18.23 5.64 -0.47
CA GLY A 229 17.33 6.48 -1.26
C GLY A 229 17.98 6.91 -2.59
N GLY A 230 19.16 7.52 -2.52
CA GLY A 230 19.95 7.96 -3.66
C GLY A 230 20.33 6.79 -4.57
N GLY A 231 20.73 5.65 -4.01
CA GLY A 231 21.03 4.42 -4.76
C GLY A 231 19.82 3.84 -5.49
N ARG A 232 18.58 4.03 -5.00
CA ARG A 232 17.37 3.67 -5.75
C ARG A 232 17.11 4.65 -6.90
N VAL A 233 17.21 5.96 -6.65
CA VAL A 233 16.99 6.98 -7.69
C VAL A 233 18.02 6.86 -8.82
N HIS A 234 19.28 6.60 -8.48
CA HIS A 234 20.34 6.41 -9.46
C HIS A 234 20.09 5.18 -10.33
N ARG A 235 19.67 4.05 -9.73
CA ARG A 235 19.28 2.84 -10.48
C ARG A 235 18.01 3.05 -11.32
N ALA A 236 17.04 3.82 -10.84
CA ALA A 236 15.83 4.12 -11.59
C ALA A 236 16.07 5.03 -12.81
N ARG A 237 17.11 5.87 -12.76
CA ARG A 237 17.54 6.76 -13.85
C ARG A 237 18.64 6.16 -14.73
N ALA A 238 19.07 4.92 -14.48
CA ALA A 238 20.11 4.29 -15.28
C ALA A 238 19.64 4.17 -16.75
N PRO A 239 20.44 4.65 -17.72
CA PRO A 239 20.03 4.69 -19.11
C PRO A 239 19.82 3.28 -19.66
N ALA A 240 18.73 3.11 -20.41
CA ALA A 240 18.45 1.87 -21.12
C ALA A 240 19.52 1.61 -22.18
N ARG A 241 19.95 0.35 -22.32
CA ARG A 241 20.98 -0.04 -23.30
C ARG A 241 20.48 0.21 -24.73
N HIS A 242 21.34 0.84 -25.55
CA HIS A 242 21.08 1.06 -26.97
C HIS A 242 21.08 -0.28 -27.70
N VAL A 243 19.94 -0.67 -28.28
CA VAL A 243 19.87 -1.79 -29.23
C VAL A 243 19.78 -1.19 -30.63
N GLN A 244 20.73 -1.52 -31.49
CA GLN A 244 20.69 -1.15 -32.90
C GLN A 244 19.94 -2.25 -33.64
N TYR A 245 18.75 -1.94 -34.17
CA TYR A 245 18.07 -2.85 -35.09
C TYR A 245 18.78 -2.83 -36.44
N ALA A 246 19.39 -3.95 -36.81
CA ALA A 246 19.81 -4.19 -38.19
C ALA A 246 18.56 -4.55 -39.00
N ARG A 247 18.13 -3.65 -39.89
CA ARG A 247 17.08 -3.95 -40.87
C ARG A 247 17.75 -4.67 -42.03
N ASP A 248 17.47 -5.95 -42.19
CA ASP A 248 17.95 -6.72 -43.33
C ASP A 248 17.04 -6.43 -44.54
N GLY A 249 17.64 -6.00 -45.65
CA GLY A 249 16.91 -5.68 -46.87
C GLY A 249 17.58 -4.66 -47.79
N GLY A 250 18.43 -5.17 -48.70
CA GLY A 250 18.43 -4.76 -50.11
C GLY A 250 19.00 -3.39 -50.51
N ARG A 251 20.17 -3.44 -51.16
CA ARG A 251 20.68 -2.54 -52.22
C ARG A 251 20.49 -1.02 -52.05
N ARG A 252 21.64 -0.36 -51.84
CA ARG A 252 21.94 1.04 -52.21
C ARG A 252 20.92 2.09 -51.73
N SER A 253 20.99 2.43 -50.45
CA SER A 253 21.15 3.83 -50.05
C SER A 253 21.54 3.91 -48.58
N VAL A 254 22.57 4.70 -48.30
CA VAL A 254 22.91 5.16 -46.95
C VAL A 254 21.73 5.99 -46.46
N ARG A 255 20.84 5.42 -45.64
CA ARG A 255 19.74 6.19 -45.04
C ARG A 255 19.44 5.72 -43.62
N ARG A 256 19.92 6.54 -42.68
CA ARG A 256 19.62 6.65 -41.24
C ARG A 256 19.46 5.33 -40.47
N ARG A 257 20.52 4.97 -39.72
CA ARG A 257 20.38 4.29 -38.42
C ARG A 257 19.51 5.18 -37.52
N SER A 258 18.19 4.94 -37.46
CA SER A 258 17.38 5.49 -36.38
C SER A 258 17.67 4.65 -35.15
N SER A 259 18.43 5.19 -34.20
CA SER A 259 18.61 4.56 -32.89
C SER A 259 17.27 4.56 -32.17
N THR A 260 16.51 3.48 -32.30
CA THR A 260 15.30 3.26 -31.51
C THR A 260 15.73 2.76 -30.13
N HIS A 261 15.36 3.48 -29.08
CA HIS A 261 15.58 3.01 -27.72
C HIS A 261 14.54 1.94 -27.37
N ILE A 262 14.98 0.80 -26.84
CA ILE A 262 14.08 -0.06 -26.07
C ILE A 262 14.37 0.30 -24.61
N PRO A 263 13.45 0.97 -23.89
CA PRO A 263 13.66 1.28 -22.49
C PRO A 263 13.57 -0.01 -21.65
N LEU A 264 14.64 -0.80 -21.64
CA LEU A 264 14.83 -1.85 -20.66
C LEU A 264 15.23 -1.19 -19.35
N LYS A 265 14.23 -0.90 -18.51
CA LYS A 265 14.46 -0.49 -17.13
C LYS A 265 15.22 -1.61 -16.42
N VAL A 266 16.24 -1.25 -15.62
CA VAL A 266 17.01 -2.20 -14.80
C VAL A 266 16.10 -2.94 -13.80
N ASN A 267 14.92 -2.37 -13.52
CA ASN A 267 13.84 -3.00 -12.78
C ASN A 267 12.54 -2.86 -13.58
N THR A 268 12.03 -3.97 -14.12
CA THR A 268 10.78 -3.99 -14.91
C THR A 268 9.52 -4.04 -14.03
N ALA A 269 9.67 -4.27 -12.73
CA ALA A 269 8.58 -4.51 -11.78
C ALA A 269 8.40 -3.39 -10.72
N VAL A 270 9.09 -2.26 -10.83
CA VAL A 270 8.94 -1.10 -9.91
C VAL A 270 8.76 0.20 -10.70
#